data_AF-A0A1H9QP93-F1
#
_entry.id   AF-A0A1H9QP93-F1
#
_cell.length_a   1.000
_cell.length_b   1.000
_cell.length_c   1.000
_cell.angle_alpha   90.00
_cell.angle_beta   90.00
_cell.angle_gamma   90.00
#
_symmetry.space_group_name_H-M   'P 1'
#
loop_
_entity.id
_entity.type
_entity.pdbx_description
1 polymer ?
#
loop_
_entity_poly.entity_id
_entity_poly.type
_entity_poly.pdbx_seq_one_letter_code
_entity_poly.pdbx_strand_id
1 'polypeptide(L)'
;MVGVDLSPDSDAAIGFGFEEAAVAGVPLVAAMAHVDERSSSLNAWMSGWLEKYPDVVVDQLVVGERPIPLLLELGDRAGLLVGSRGRGGFVGMLLGSTSQALIHHAPCPVAVVRPA
;
A
#
# COMPACT_ATOMS: atom_id res chain seq x y z
N MET A 1 -3.13 -0.60 -6.39
CA MET A 1 -3.45 -0.21 -5.00
C MET A 1 -2.28 -0.58 -4.10
N VAL A 2 -1.92 0.28 -3.15
CA VAL A 2 -0.85 0.04 -2.18
C VAL A 2 -1.41 0.18 -0.78
N GLY A 3 -1.25 -0.85 0.04
CA GLY A 3 -1.48 -0.76 1.48
C GLY A 3 -0.24 -0.19 2.17
N VAL A 4 -0.39 0.92 2.87
CA VAL A 4 0.70 1.59 3.60
C VAL A 4 0.34 1.79 5.08
N ASP A 5 1.36 1.72 5.93
CA ASP A 5 1.24 1.95 7.39
C ASP A 5 2.11 3.13 7.88
N LEU A 6 2.63 3.94 6.95
CA LEU A 6 3.58 5.02 7.20
C LEU A 6 4.83 4.58 7.98
N SER A 7 5.20 3.29 7.94
CA SER A 7 6.52 2.84 8.38
C SER A 7 7.57 3.11 7.30
N PRO A 8 8.86 3.20 7.68
CA PRO A 8 9.95 3.26 6.70
C PRO A 8 9.91 2.10 5.70
N ASP A 9 9.52 0.91 6.15
CA ASP A 9 9.42 -0.28 5.30
C ASP A 9 8.35 -0.14 4.19
N SER A 10 7.35 0.72 4.40
CA SER A 10 6.30 1.01 3.41
C SER A 10 6.75 1.94 2.28
N ASP A 11 7.90 2.62 2.40
CA ASP A 11 8.38 3.57 1.38
C ASP A 11 8.75 2.87 0.05
N ALA A 12 9.40 1.71 0.15
CA ALA A 12 9.69 0.91 -1.04
C ALA A 12 8.40 0.42 -1.73
N ALA A 13 7.37 0.10 -0.95
CA ALA A 13 6.09 -0.36 -1.46
C ALA A 13 5.30 0.75 -2.18
N ILE A 14 5.30 1.98 -1.64
CA ILE A 14 4.66 3.10 -2.34
C ILE A 14 5.43 3.46 -3.60
N GLY A 15 6.77 3.45 -3.56
CA GLY A 15 7.61 3.72 -4.72
C GLY A 15 7.36 2.76 -5.87
N PHE A 16 7.28 1.46 -5.56
CA PHE A 16 6.89 0.43 -6.51
C PHE A 16 5.48 0.68 -7.06
N GLY A 17 4.51 1.02 -6.21
CA GLY A 17 3.16 1.33 -6.66
C GLY A 17 3.07 2.53 -7.61
N PHE A 18 3.85 3.58 -7.37
CA PHE A 18 3.94 4.72 -8.28
C PHE A 18 4.56 4.34 -9.62
N GLU A 19 5.65 3.56 -9.61
CA GLU A 19 6.30 3.10 -10.83
C GLU A 19 5.34 2.25 -11.68
N GLU A 20 4.67 1.27 -11.06
CA GLU A 20 3.69 0.42 -11.75
C GLU A 20 2.51 1.24 -12.30
N ALA A 21 1.98 2.18 -11.52
CA ALA A 21 0.89 3.05 -11.96
C ALA A 21 1.30 3.95 -13.14
N ALA A 22 2.52 4.51 -13.10
CA ALA A 22 3.07 5.33 -14.17
C ALA A 22 3.28 4.51 -15.46
N VAL A 23 3.85 3.32 -15.35
CA VAL A 23 4.08 2.41 -16.48
C VAL A 23 2.76 1.96 -17.11
N ALA A 24 1.77 1.63 -16.29
CA ALA A 24 0.46 1.18 -16.76
C ALA A 24 -0.48 2.31 -17.20
N GLY A 25 -0.16 3.57 -16.86
CA GLY A 25 -1.02 4.73 -17.15
C GLY A 25 -2.36 4.69 -16.40
N VAL A 26 -2.36 4.18 -15.17
CA VAL A 26 -3.58 4.01 -14.34
C VAL A 26 -3.46 4.78 -13.02
N PRO A 27 -4.59 5.13 -12.38
CA PRO A 27 -4.56 5.75 -11.06
C PRO A 27 -3.95 4.83 -10.00
N LEU A 28 -3.28 5.43 -9.02
CA LEU A 28 -2.78 4.77 -7.83
C LEU A 28 -3.74 5.01 -6.67
N VAL A 29 -4.18 3.94 -6.01
CA VAL A 29 -4.90 4.07 -4.72
C VAL A 29 -3.93 3.76 -3.58
N ALA A 30 -3.69 4.73 -2.71
CA ALA A 30 -2.92 4.57 -1.47
C ALA A 30 -3.89 4.35 -0.31
N ALA A 31 -3.93 3.12 0.21
CA ALA A 31 -4.83 2.70 1.27
C ALA A 31 -4.10 2.60 2.62
N MET A 32 -4.67 3.20 3.66
CA MET A 32 -4.16 3.14 5.03
C MET A 32 -5.29 2.69 5.97
N ALA A 33 -4.99 1.67 6.79
CA ALA A 33 -5.90 1.23 7.85
C ALA A 33 -5.46 1.87 9.19
N HIS A 34 -6.15 2.92 9.63
CA HIS A 34 -5.83 3.61 10.88
C HIS A 34 -7.08 4.14 11.57
N VAL A 35 -7.11 3.98 12.90
CA VAL A 35 -8.27 4.33 13.76
C VAL A 35 -8.21 5.79 14.21
N ASP A 36 -7.09 6.49 14.02
CA ASP A 36 -6.90 7.88 14.47
C ASP A 36 -6.39 8.74 13.31
N GLU A 37 -6.99 9.91 13.08
CA GLU A 37 -6.87 10.64 11.81
C GLU A 37 -5.49 11.29 11.59
N ARG A 38 -5.02 11.26 10.33
CA ARG A 38 -4.65 12.45 9.54
C ARG A 38 -4.30 12.08 8.09
N SER A 39 -5.22 12.33 7.15
CA SER A 39 -4.94 12.25 5.70
C SER A 39 -3.79 13.18 5.27
N SER A 40 -3.55 14.26 6.02
CA SER A 40 -2.42 15.17 5.79
C SER A 40 -1.05 14.49 5.98
N SER A 41 -0.96 13.48 6.85
CA SER A 41 0.29 12.73 7.06
C SER A 41 0.60 11.81 5.87
N LEU A 42 -0.42 11.24 5.23
CA LEU A 42 -0.24 10.39 4.04
C LEU A 42 0.19 11.22 2.83
N ASN A 43 -0.45 12.37 2.58
CA ASN A 43 -0.03 13.26 1.50
C ASN A 43 1.42 13.77 1.71
N ALA A 44 1.75 14.24 2.92
CA ALA A 44 3.09 14.72 3.23
C ALA A 44 4.15 13.63 3.09
N TRP A 45 3.84 12.40 3.46
CA TRP A 45 4.76 11.27 3.30
C TRP A 45 5.00 10.90 1.83
N MET A 46 3.99 11.05 0.98
CA MET A 46 4.10 10.78 -0.46
C MET A 46 4.61 11.97 -1.29
N SER A 47 4.90 13.12 -0.70
CA SER A 47 5.19 14.35 -1.47
C SER A 47 6.34 14.17 -2.46
N GLY A 48 7.44 13.54 -2.05
CA GLY A 48 8.57 13.26 -2.94
C GLY A 48 8.22 12.32 -4.10
N TRP A 49 7.27 11.41 -3.90
CA TRP A 49 6.77 10.52 -4.95
C TRP A 49 5.82 11.23 -5.91
N LEU A 50 4.96 12.11 -5.39
CA LEU A 50 4.08 12.96 -6.20
C LEU A 50 4.88 13.93 -7.08
N GLU A 51 5.98 14.49 -6.55
CA GLU A 51 6.91 15.32 -7.33
C GLU A 51 7.63 14.53 -8.42
N LYS A 52 8.01 13.27 -8.13
CA LYS A 52 8.68 12.38 -9.08
C LYS A 52 7.76 11.87 -10.18
N TYR A 53 6.48 11.66 -9.88
CA TYR A 53 5.47 11.11 -10.79
C TYR A 53 4.24 12.03 -10.89
N PRO A 54 4.38 13.22 -11.50
CA PRO A 54 3.32 14.24 -11.52
C PRO A 54 2.08 13.83 -12.31
N ASP A 55 2.21 12.88 -13.24
CA ASP A 55 1.10 12.41 -14.09
C ASP A 55 0.29 11.28 -13.44
N VAL A 56 0.74 10.72 -12.32
CA VAL A 56 0.03 9.66 -11.61
C VAL A 56 -1.05 10.28 -10.73
N VAL A 57 -2.32 10.04 -11.08
CA VAL A 57 -3.45 10.40 -10.23
C VAL A 57 -3.47 9.51 -9.00
N VAL A 58 -3.44 10.10 -7.81
CA VAL A 58 -3.42 9.36 -6.53
C VAL A 58 -4.69 9.60 -5.73
N ASP A 59 -5.43 8.53 -5.50
CA ASP A 59 -6.55 8.51 -4.55
C ASP A 59 -6.08 8.02 -3.19
N GLN A 60 -6.46 8.75 -2.14
CA GLN A 60 -6.14 8.39 -0.76
C GLN A 60 -7.35 7.77 -0.09
N LEU A 61 -7.18 6.57 0.46
CA LEU A 61 -8.22 5.85 1.18
C LEU A 61 -7.75 5.57 2.60
N VAL A 62 -8.25 6.33 3.57
CA VAL A 62 -8.02 6.09 4.99
C VAL A 62 -9.27 5.47 5.57
N VAL A 63 -9.14 4.27 6.16
CA VAL A 63 -10.27 3.60 6.81
C VAL A 63 -9.94 3.23 8.25
N GLY A 64 -10.94 3.31 9.12
CA GLY A 64 -10.86 2.84 10.51
C GLY A 64 -11.05 1.33 10.68
N GLU A 65 -11.16 0.59 9.57
CA GLU A 65 -11.42 -0.85 9.58
C GLU A 65 -10.15 -1.71 9.65
N ARG A 66 -10.33 -3.01 9.87
CA ARG A 66 -9.20 -3.96 9.87
C ARG A 66 -8.59 -4.04 8.46
N PRO A 67 -7.25 -3.99 8.33
CA PRO A 67 -6.58 -3.91 7.03
C PRO A 67 -6.91 -5.08 6.08
N ILE A 68 -7.02 -6.31 6.60
CA ILE A 68 -7.17 -7.50 5.75
C ILE A 68 -8.53 -7.54 5.03
N PRO A 69 -9.69 -7.49 5.72
CA PRO A 69 -10.99 -7.49 5.02
C PRO A 69 -11.12 -6.38 3.99
N LEU A 70 -10.68 -5.17 4.34
CA LEU A 70 -10.70 -4.03 3.43
C LEU A 70 -9.86 -4.30 2.17
N LEU A 71 -8.60 -4.70 2.34
CA LEU A 71 -7.69 -4.91 1.22
C LEU A 71 -8.16 -6.05 0.31
N LEU A 72 -8.87 -7.05 0.85
CA LEU A 72 -9.51 -8.09 0.04
C LEU A 72 -10.69 -7.55 -0.76
N GLU A 73 -11.59 -6.78 -0.15
CA GLU A 73 -12.72 -6.13 -0.84
C GLU A 73 -12.23 -5.18 -1.94
N LEU A 74 -11.22 -4.38 -1.64
CA LEU A 74 -10.63 -3.47 -2.60
C LEU A 74 -9.85 -4.21 -3.69
N GLY A 75 -9.33 -5.39 -3.38
CA GLY A 75 -8.67 -6.27 -4.33
C GLY A 75 -9.52 -6.57 -5.55
N ASP A 76 -10.85 -6.71 -5.39
CA ASP A 76 -11.78 -6.98 -6.51
C ASP A 76 -11.77 -5.88 -7.57
N ARG A 77 -11.33 -4.67 -7.20
CA ARG A 77 -11.25 -3.49 -8.08
C ARG A 77 -9.81 -3.10 -8.40
N ALA A 78 -8.83 -3.79 -7.84
CA ALA A 78 -7.42 -3.48 -8.00
C ALA A 78 -6.78 -4.38 -9.05
N GLY A 79 -6.07 -3.78 -10.02
CA GLY A 79 -5.23 -4.54 -10.95
C GLY A 79 -3.98 -5.15 -10.29
N LEU A 80 -3.56 -4.59 -9.14
CA LEU A 80 -2.39 -5.02 -8.37
C LEU A 80 -2.53 -4.51 -6.94
N LEU A 81 -2.24 -5.37 -5.96
CA LEU A 81 -2.17 -5.01 -4.55
C LEU A 81 -0.73 -5.09 -4.05
N VAL A 82 -0.21 -3.98 -3.56
CA VAL A 82 1.16 -3.86 -3.07
C VAL A 82 1.14 -3.70 -1.56
N GLY A 83 1.94 -4.49 -0.85
CA GLY A 83 2.12 -4.36 0.59
C GLY A 83 3.59 -4.41 0.99
N SER A 84 3.89 -3.80 2.13
CA SER A 84 5.19 -3.90 2.79
C SER A 84 5.12 -4.83 4.02
N ARG A 85 6.25 -5.01 4.69
CA ARG A 85 6.28 -5.62 6.01
C ARG A 85 5.74 -4.59 7.04
N GLY A 86 4.65 -4.93 7.72
CA GLY A 86 4.06 -4.06 8.74
C GLY A 86 4.87 -3.97 10.04
N ARG A 87 4.57 -2.93 10.84
CA ARG A 87 5.20 -2.60 12.15
C ARG A 87 5.19 -3.70 13.24
N GLY A 88 4.54 -4.85 13.04
CA GLY A 88 4.28 -5.86 14.07
C GLY A 88 5.05 -7.20 13.95
N GLY A 89 5.97 -7.34 12.99
CA GLY A 89 6.70 -8.60 12.77
C GLY A 89 7.83 -8.83 13.77
N PHE A 90 7.87 -10.00 14.42
CA PHE A 90 9.04 -10.47 15.16
C PHE A 90 10.27 -10.51 14.25
N VAL A 91 11.45 -10.19 14.80
CA VAL A 91 12.74 -10.32 14.09
C VAL A 91 12.89 -11.77 13.61
N GLY A 92 12.96 -11.96 12.29
CA GLY A 92 13.12 -13.27 11.65
C GLY A 92 11.91 -13.79 10.86
N MET A 93 10.76 -13.10 10.88
CA MET A 93 9.61 -13.50 10.04
C MET A 93 9.72 -12.92 8.62
N LEU A 94 9.54 -13.77 7.61
CA LEU A 94 9.70 -13.40 6.19
C LEU A 94 8.57 -12.49 5.66
N LEU A 95 7.36 -12.58 6.23
CA LEU A 95 6.16 -11.86 5.78
C LEU A 95 5.33 -11.39 6.99
N GLY A 96 4.65 -10.25 6.87
CA GLY A 96 3.66 -9.80 7.86
C GLY A 96 2.31 -10.53 7.71
N SER A 97 1.48 -10.51 8.76
CA SER A 97 0.16 -11.16 8.77
C SER A 97 -0.77 -10.66 7.65
N THR A 98 -0.73 -9.36 7.36
CA THR A 98 -1.48 -8.76 6.24
C THR A 98 -1.00 -9.31 4.89
N SER A 99 0.32 -9.29 4.63
CA SER A 99 0.89 -9.80 3.38
C SER A 99 0.59 -11.29 3.18
N GLN A 100 0.69 -12.08 4.25
CA GLN A 100 0.38 -13.51 4.21
C GLN A 100 -1.09 -13.75 3.87
N ALA A 101 -2.02 -13.04 4.52
CA ALA A 101 -3.45 -13.16 4.22
C ALA A 101 -3.77 -12.79 2.77
N LEU A 102 -3.15 -11.72 2.25
CA LEU A 102 -3.37 -11.24 0.89
C LEU A 102 -2.84 -12.22 -0.16
N ILE A 103 -1.64 -12.78 0.03
CA ILE A 103 -1.09 -13.80 -0.88
C ILE A 103 -2.04 -14.99 -1.03
N HIS A 104 -2.73 -15.38 0.04
CA HIS A 104 -3.62 -16.54 0.02
C HIS A 104 -5.04 -16.24 -0.48
N HIS A 105 -5.51 -15.01 -0.36
CA HIS A 105 -6.94 -14.71 -0.50
C HIS A 105 -7.26 -13.53 -1.42
N ALA A 106 -6.28 -12.73 -1.83
CA ALA A 106 -6.56 -11.59 -2.67
C ALA A 106 -7.12 -12.04 -4.03
N PRO A 107 -8.18 -11.39 -4.54
CA PRO A 107 -8.77 -11.69 -5.84
C PRO A 107 -7.95 -11.13 -7.02
N CYS A 108 -6.80 -10.50 -6.73
CA CYS A 108 -5.91 -9.88 -7.71
C CYS A 108 -4.44 -10.19 -7.41
N PRO A 109 -3.52 -9.95 -8.37
CA PRO A 109 -2.09 -10.12 -8.14
C PRO A 109 -1.60 -9.33 -6.91
N VAL A 110 -0.72 -9.96 -6.13
CA VAL A 110 -0.14 -9.36 -4.91
C VAL A 110 1.37 -9.24 -5.06
N ALA A 111 1.89 -8.02 -4.87
CA ALA A 111 3.31 -7.75 -4.73
C ALA A 111 3.66 -7.48 -3.27
N VAL A 112 4.66 -8.18 -2.75
CA VAL A 112 5.24 -7.88 -1.44
C VAL A 112 6.62 -7.28 -1.63
N VAL A 113 6.73 -5.98 -1.33
CA VAL A 113 7.96 -5.21 -1.51
C VAL A 113 8.69 -5.14 -0.18
N ARG A 114 9.99 -5.44 -0.21
CA ARG A 114 10.86 -5.35 0.96
C ARG A 114 11.72 -4.09 0.87
N PRO A 115 11.98 -3.40 1.98
CA PRO A 115 13.02 -2.37 2.02
C PRO A 115 14.38 -3.00 1.70
N ALA A 116 15.25 -2.20 1.06
CA ALA A 116 16.63 -2.57 0.76
C ALA A 116 17.54 -2.42 1.99
#